data_AF-A0A937DRH1-F1
#
_entry.id   AF-A0A937DRH1-F1
#
_cell.length_a   1.000
_cell.length_b   1.000
_cell.length_c   1.000
_cell.angle_alpha   90.00
_cell.angle_beta   90.00
_cell.angle_gamma   90.00
#
_symmetry.space_group_name_H-M   'P 1'
#
loop_
_entity.id
_entity.type
_entity.pdbx_description
1 polymer ?
#
loop_
_entity_poly.entity_id
_entity_poly.type
_entity_poly.pdbx_seq_one_letter_code
_entity_poly.pdbx_strand_id
1 'polypeptide(L)'
;MKHLPLFFDLVGRKVVVAGEGPMADRRADLARSAGADVRRIGAASIEMADFKGAAAAFVATGEVGSDAAVQKLAKAAGVPVNVADRPALCDFILPAIVDRDGVVVAISTGGASPTLATV
;
A
#
# COMPACT_ATOMS: atom_id res chain seq x y z
N MET A 1 20.73 -8.33 -0.28
CA MET A 1 19.62 -7.43 0.16
C MET A 1 18.48 -7.56 -0.85
N LYS A 2 17.24 -7.85 -0.44
CA LYS A 2 16.11 -8.10 -1.35
C LYS A 2 15.21 -6.86 -1.57
N HIS A 3 15.16 -5.94 -0.61
CA HIS A 3 14.34 -4.73 -0.66
C HIS A 3 15.21 -3.51 -0.36
N LEU A 4 14.99 -2.42 -1.10
CA LEU A 4 15.63 -1.12 -0.86
C LEU A 4 14.65 -0.25 -0.04
N PRO A 5 15.02 0.22 1.17
CA PRO A 5 14.17 1.13 1.92
C PRO A 5 14.14 2.50 1.24
N LEU A 6 12.97 2.89 0.74
CA LEU A 6 12.73 4.17 0.09
C LEU A 6 11.58 4.88 0.80
N PHE A 7 11.78 6.18 1.05
CA PHE A 7 10.73 7.07 1.52
C PHE A 7 10.20 7.85 0.32
N PHE A 8 8.88 7.81 0.13
CA PHE A 8 8.20 8.54 -0.93
C PHE A 8 7.59 9.81 -0.35
N ASP A 9 7.84 10.95 -1.00
CA ASP A 9 7.03 12.14 -0.77
C ASP A 9 5.64 11.90 -1.40
N LEU A 10 4.61 11.92 -0.56
CA LEU A 10 3.23 11.68 -0.92
C LEU A 10 2.35 12.92 -0.75
N VAL A 11 2.89 14.07 -0.36
CA VAL A 11 2.08 15.28 -0.09
C VAL A 11 1.29 15.68 -1.35
N GLY A 12 -0.04 15.64 -1.24
CA GLY A 12 -0.98 15.95 -2.34
C GLY A 12 -0.97 14.93 -3.49
N ARG A 13 -0.16 13.87 -3.42
CA ARG A 13 -0.10 12.85 -4.47
C ARG A 13 -1.22 11.84 -4.30
N LYS A 14 -1.78 11.42 -5.43
CA LYS A 14 -2.84 10.42 -5.47
C LYS A 14 -2.33 9.06 -5.01
N VAL A 15 -3.00 8.46 -4.03
CA VAL A 15 -2.80 7.07 -3.61
C VAL A 15 -4.14 6.35 -3.68
N VAL A 16 -4.19 5.22 -4.39
CA VAL A 16 -5.41 4.43 -4.54
C VAL A 16 -5.44 3.35 -3.47
N VAL A 17 -6.57 3.21 -2.77
CA VAL A 17 -6.80 2.12 -1.83
C VAL A 17 -8.05 1.37 -2.28
N ALA A 18 -7.85 0.16 -2.78
CA ALA A 18 -8.90 -0.71 -3.26
C ALA A 18 -9.36 -1.68 -2.17
N GLY A 19 -10.66 -1.67 -1.89
CA GLY A 19 -11.28 -2.51 -0.87
C GLY A 19 -11.91 -1.71 0.27
N GLU A 20 -12.58 -2.46 1.12
CA GLU A 20 -13.38 -1.95 2.23
C GLU A 20 -12.98 -2.60 3.55
N GLY A 21 -13.40 -2.00 4.66
CA GLY A 21 -13.16 -2.52 5.99
C GLY A 21 -11.78 -2.21 6.57
N PRO A 22 -11.46 -2.81 7.73
CA PRO A 22 -10.41 -2.30 8.61
C PRO A 22 -9.00 -2.32 8.02
N MET A 23 -8.68 -3.29 7.17
CA MET A 23 -7.35 -3.34 6.52
C MET A 23 -7.21 -2.19 5.51
N ALA A 24 -8.23 -1.97 4.67
CA ALA A 24 -8.24 -0.85 3.74
C ALA A 24 -8.21 0.49 4.49
N ASP A 25 -8.90 0.60 5.63
CA ASP A 25 -8.89 1.80 6.49
C ASP A 25 -7.48 2.10 6.99
N ARG A 26 -6.78 1.10 7.55
CA ARG A 26 -5.38 1.27 7.99
C ARG A 26 -4.44 1.73 6.87
N ARG A 27 -4.61 1.20 5.64
CA ARG A 27 -3.79 1.63 4.49
C ARG A 27 -4.10 3.06 4.07
N ALA A 28 -5.38 3.42 4.08
CA ALA A 28 -5.82 4.77 3.78
C ALA A 28 -5.29 5.77 4.81
N ASP A 29 -5.38 5.45 6.10
CA ASP A 29 -4.93 6.32 7.18
C ASP A 29 -3.42 6.51 7.17
N LEU A 30 -2.65 5.45 6.91
CA LEU A 30 -1.20 5.55 6.75
C LEU A 30 -0.81 6.43 5.54
N ALA A 31 -1.50 6.29 4.41
CA ALA A 31 -1.22 7.14 3.26
C ALA A 31 -1.61 8.61 3.54
N ARG A 32 -2.74 8.83 4.23
CA ARG A 32 -3.17 10.19 4.65
C ARG A 32 -2.22 10.82 5.66
N SER A 33 -1.68 10.06 6.61
CA SER A 33 -0.71 10.59 7.56
C SER A 33 0.58 11.07 6.89
N ALA A 34 0.92 10.49 5.72
CA ALA A 34 1.98 10.96 4.84
C ALA A 34 1.57 12.09 3.87
N GLY A 35 0.34 12.62 3.99
CA GLY A 35 -0.16 13.74 3.20
C GLY A 35 -0.78 13.37 1.84
N ALA A 36 -1.03 12.10 1.56
CA ALA A 36 -1.58 11.67 0.26
C ALA A 36 -3.04 12.11 0.03
N ASP A 37 -3.37 12.38 -1.23
CA ASP A 37 -4.76 12.43 -1.71
C ASP A 37 -5.26 10.99 -1.90
N VAL A 38 -5.87 10.43 -0.86
CA VAL A 38 -6.31 9.04 -0.86
C VAL A 38 -7.65 8.87 -1.54
N ARG A 39 -7.69 8.01 -2.57
CA ARG A 39 -8.91 7.58 -3.27
C ARG A 39 -9.28 6.17 -2.86
N ARG A 40 -10.37 6.04 -2.10
CA ARG A 40 -10.96 4.75 -1.71
C ARG A 40 -11.96 4.30 -2.76
N ILE A 41 -11.80 3.09 -3.26
CA ILE A 41 -12.64 2.52 -4.33
C ILE A 41 -12.96 1.06 -4.00
N GLY A 42 -14.22 0.67 -4.17
CA GLY A 42 -14.63 -0.72 -4.01
C GLY A 42 -14.06 -1.60 -5.12
N ALA A 43 -13.74 -2.86 -4.80
CA ALA A 43 -13.12 -3.78 -5.75
C ALA A 43 -13.98 -4.04 -7.00
N ALA A 44 -15.30 -3.98 -6.86
CA ALA A 44 -16.24 -4.22 -7.96
C ALA A 44 -16.35 -3.04 -8.95
N SER A 45 -15.95 -1.83 -8.53
CA SER A 45 -16.10 -0.60 -9.33
C SER A 45 -14.76 -0.04 -9.82
N ILE A 46 -13.64 -0.65 -9.42
CA ILE A 46 -12.31 -0.11 -9.73
C ILE A 46 -11.87 -0.52 -11.13
N GLU A 47 -11.35 0.45 -11.87
CA GLU A 47 -10.89 0.28 -13.23
C GLU A 47 -9.42 0.71 -13.37
N MET A 48 -8.79 0.36 -14.50
CA MET A 48 -7.40 0.73 -14.76
C MET A 48 -7.19 2.26 -14.74
N ALA A 49 -8.19 3.03 -15.20
CA ALA A 49 -8.13 4.49 -15.25
C ALA A 49 -8.01 5.13 -13.86
N ASP A 50 -8.54 4.47 -12.83
CA ASP A 50 -8.45 4.94 -11.44
C ASP A 50 -7.01 4.97 -10.93
N PHE A 51 -6.11 4.19 -11.52
CA PHE A 51 -4.70 4.18 -11.16
C PHE A 51 -3.88 5.24 -11.89
N LYS A 52 -4.41 5.87 -12.94
CA LYS A 52 -3.67 6.87 -13.73
C LYS A 52 -3.16 8.00 -12.82
N GLY A 53 -1.84 8.22 -12.90
CA GLY A 53 -1.14 9.26 -12.13
C GLY A 53 -1.00 8.99 -10.63
N ALA A 54 -1.41 7.82 -10.13
CA ALA A 54 -1.23 7.46 -8.74
C ALA A 54 0.25 7.19 -8.42
N ALA A 55 0.70 7.60 -7.24
CA ALA A 55 2.03 7.34 -6.74
C ALA A 55 2.20 5.89 -6.28
N ALA A 56 1.15 5.31 -5.70
CA ALA A 56 1.10 3.94 -5.22
C ALA A 56 -0.35 3.44 -5.13
N ALA A 57 -0.52 2.13 -5.05
CA ALA A 57 -1.77 1.45 -4.81
C ALA A 57 -1.68 0.48 -3.63
N PHE A 58 -2.71 0.47 -2.78
CA PHE A 58 -2.94 -0.56 -1.79
C PHE A 58 -4.19 -1.36 -2.15
N VAL A 59 -4.10 -2.68 -2.08
CA VAL A 59 -5.22 -3.58 -2.34
C VAL A 59 -5.47 -4.38 -1.07
N ALA A 60 -6.67 -4.26 -0.53
CA ALA A 60 -7.07 -4.84 0.74
C ALA A 60 -8.54 -5.28 0.69
N THR A 61 -8.91 -6.04 -0.34
CA THR A 61 -10.29 -6.53 -0.53
C THR A 61 -10.58 -7.76 0.34
N GLY A 62 -9.55 -8.53 0.68
CA GLY A 62 -9.65 -9.75 1.48
C GLY A 62 -9.93 -11.00 0.64
N GLU A 63 -10.45 -10.84 -0.58
CA GLU A 63 -10.78 -11.94 -1.49
C GLU A 63 -9.68 -12.20 -2.51
N VAL A 64 -9.27 -13.46 -2.66
CA VAL A 64 -8.08 -13.81 -3.49
C VAL A 64 -8.26 -13.42 -4.95
N GLY A 65 -9.44 -13.65 -5.51
CA GLY A 65 -9.75 -13.31 -6.91
C GLY A 65 -9.75 -11.80 -7.15
N SER A 66 -10.46 -11.07 -6.28
CA SER A 66 -10.58 -9.61 -6.33
C SER A 66 -9.22 -8.94 -6.15
N ASP A 67 -8.42 -9.36 -5.16
CA ASP A 67 -7.09 -8.82 -4.91
C ASP A 67 -6.15 -9.01 -6.13
N ALA A 68 -6.17 -10.19 -6.76
CA ALA A 68 -5.37 -10.46 -7.94
C ALA A 68 -5.85 -9.68 -9.17
N ALA A 69 -7.16 -9.49 -9.34
CA ALA A 69 -7.72 -8.71 -10.44
C ALA A 69 -7.32 -7.23 -10.34
N VAL A 70 -7.50 -6.64 -9.16
CA VAL A 70 -7.14 -5.23 -8.91
C VAL A 70 -5.64 -5.01 -9.03
N GLN A 71 -4.83 -5.96 -8.54
CA GLN A 71 -3.37 -5.90 -8.68
C GLN A 71 -2.94 -5.82 -10.15
N LYS A 72 -3.59 -6.58 -11.05
CA LYS A 72 -3.31 -6.52 -12.49
C LYS A 72 -3.66 -5.17 -13.09
N LEU A 73 -4.77 -4.55 -12.66
CA LEU A 73 -5.16 -3.21 -13.11
C LEU A 73 -4.11 -2.16 -12.71
N ALA A 74 -3.66 -2.18 -11.45
CA ALA A 74 -2.62 -1.29 -10.96
C ALA A 74 -1.30 -1.46 -11.72
N LYS A 75 -0.88 -2.71 -11.96
CA LYS A 75 0.33 -3.03 -12.74
C LYS A 75 0.23 -2.58 -14.19
N ALA A 76 -0.93 -2.77 -14.83
CA ALA A 76 -1.16 -2.31 -16.20
C ALA A 76 -1.05 -0.78 -16.31
N ALA A 77 -1.40 -0.05 -15.24
CA ALA A 77 -1.24 1.40 -15.15
C ALA A 77 0.18 1.86 -14.75
N GLY A 78 1.12 0.93 -14.53
CA GLY A 78 2.49 1.25 -14.11
C GLY A 78 2.62 1.74 -12.67
N VAL A 79 1.63 1.46 -11.81
CA VAL A 79 1.60 1.92 -10.42
C VAL A 79 2.15 0.84 -9.49
N PRO A 80 3.11 1.16 -8.59
CA PRO A 80 3.57 0.23 -7.57
C PRO A 80 2.42 -0.21 -6.66
N VAL A 81 2.26 -1.51 -6.47
CA VAL A 81 1.13 -2.05 -5.70
C VAL A 81 1.57 -2.89 -4.49
N ASN A 82 0.88 -2.71 -3.37
CA ASN A 82 0.98 -3.56 -2.19
C ASN A 82 -0.39 -4.20 -1.90
N VAL A 83 -0.42 -5.54 -1.89
CA VAL A 83 -1.62 -6.33 -1.63
C VAL A 83 -1.53 -6.91 -0.22
N ALA A 84 -2.53 -6.59 0.61
CA ALA A 84 -2.60 -7.06 1.98
C ALA A 84 -2.58 -8.59 2.03
N ASP A 85 -1.75 -9.12 2.95
CA ASP A 85 -1.57 -10.53 3.23
C ASP A 85 -1.16 -11.41 2.03
N ARG A 86 -0.72 -10.79 0.91
CA ARG A 86 -0.30 -11.49 -0.31
C ARG A 86 1.05 -10.99 -0.81
N PRO A 87 2.16 -11.32 -0.12
CA PRO A 87 3.50 -10.86 -0.49
C PRO A 87 3.89 -11.16 -1.94
N ALA A 88 3.40 -12.26 -2.52
CA ALA A 88 3.67 -12.66 -3.90
C ALA A 88 3.07 -11.72 -4.95
N LEU A 89 2.10 -10.88 -4.57
CA LEU A 89 1.43 -9.93 -5.45
C LEU A 89 1.98 -8.49 -5.32
N CYS A 90 2.86 -8.25 -4.35
CA CYS A 90 3.37 -6.92 -4.02
C CYS A 90 4.62 -6.55 -4.80
N ASP A 91 4.74 -5.28 -5.18
CA ASP A 91 6.00 -4.68 -5.68
C ASP A 91 6.86 -4.12 -4.56
N PHE A 92 6.23 -3.75 -3.44
CA PHE A 92 6.90 -3.26 -2.25
C PHE A 92 6.29 -3.84 -0.98
N ILE A 93 7.07 -3.85 0.09
CA ILE A 93 6.61 -4.25 1.42
C ILE A 93 6.22 -3.01 2.21
N LEU A 94 5.24 -3.16 3.10
CA LEU A 94 4.97 -2.14 4.10
C LEU A 94 5.72 -2.52 5.40
N PRO A 95 6.75 -1.76 5.80
CA PRO A 95 7.51 -2.04 7.02
C PRO A 95 6.71 -1.63 8.26
N ALA A 96 7.22 -1.98 9.44
CA ALA A 96 6.82 -1.27 10.66
C ALA A 96 7.42 0.14 10.62
N ILE A 97 6.65 1.14 11.05
CA ILE A 97 7.02 2.54 10.94
C ILE A 97 6.91 3.17 12.32
N VAL A 98 7.99 3.84 12.74
CA VAL A 98 8.00 4.73 13.90
C VAL A 98 8.15 6.14 13.40
N ASP A 99 7.22 7.01 13.78
CA ASP A 99 7.25 8.44 13.47
C ASP A 99 7.24 9.22 14.78
N ARG A 100 8.33 9.95 15.06
CA ARG A 100 8.56 10.70 16.30
C ARG A 100 9.29 12.00 16.00
N ASP A 101 8.63 13.13 16.23
CA ASP A 101 9.24 14.47 16.31
C ASP A 101 10.27 14.76 15.19
N GLY A 102 9.90 14.49 13.93
CA GLY A 102 10.75 14.75 12.76
C GLY A 102 11.70 13.62 12.37
N VAL A 103 11.62 12.47 13.05
CA VAL A 103 12.38 11.25 12.72
C VAL A 103 11.43 10.13 12.35
N VAL A 104 11.65 9.55 11.17
CA VAL A 104 10.91 8.38 10.69
C VAL A 104 11.85 7.19 10.53
N VAL A 105 11.49 6.06 11.14
CA VAL A 105 12.25 4.80 11.06
C VAL A 105 11.36 3.73 10.43
N ALA A 106 11.88 3.08 9.39
CA ALA A 106 11.26 1.92 8.75
C ALA A 106 12.00 0.63 9.13
N ILE A 107 11.30 -0.31 9.76
CA ILE A 107 11.88 -1.58 10.23
C ILE A 107 11.29 -2.73 9.41
N SER A 108 12.16 -3.54 8.81
CA SER A 108 11.79 -4.76 8.11
C SER A 108 12.69 -5.90 8.51
N THR A 109 12.08 -7.05 8.85
CA THR A 109 12.81 -8.28 9.17
C THR A 109 13.04 -9.17 7.95
N GLY A 110 12.67 -8.70 6.74
CA GLY A 110 12.76 -9.51 5.53
C GLY A 110 11.92 -10.80 5.59
N GLY A 111 10.94 -10.88 6.51
CA GLY A 111 10.13 -12.08 6.76
C GLY A 111 10.57 -12.93 7.95
N ALA A 112 11.63 -12.55 8.69
CA ALA A 112 12.18 -13.35 9.77
C ALA A 112 11.35 -13.37 11.07
N SER A 113 10.54 -12.34 11.35
CA SER A 113 9.44 -12.37 12.34
C SER A 113 8.74 -10.99 12.44
N PRO A 114 7.41 -10.91 12.53
CA PRO A 114 6.67 -9.66 12.85
C PRO A 114 6.90 -9.16 14.28
N THR A 115 7.21 -10.04 15.24
CA THR A 115 7.34 -9.68 16.67
C THR A 115 8.60 -8.87 17.00
N LEU A 116 9.62 -8.91 16.14
CA LEU A 116 10.85 -8.12 16.31
C LEU A 116 10.71 -6.68 15.78
N ALA A 117 9.65 -6.38 15.04
CA ALA A 117 9.42 -5.09 14.39
C ALA A 117 8.27 -4.30 15.04
N THR A 118 7.75 -4.74 16.19
CA THR A 118 6.65 -4.05 16.87
C THR A 118 7.23 -2.94 17.75
N VAL A 119 6.78 -1.71 17.49
CA VAL A 119 7.12 -0.49 18.24
C VAL A 119 5.87 0.33 18.44
#